data_AF-A0A2M9Q2K5-F1
#
_entry.id   AF-A0A2M9Q2K5-F1
#
_cell.length_a   1.000
_cell.length_b   1.000
_cell.length_c   1.000
_cell.angle_alpha   90.00
_cell.angle_beta   90.00
_cell.angle_gamma   90.00
#
_symmetry.space_group_name_H-M   'P 1'
#
loop_
_entity.id
_entity.type
_entity.pdbx_description
1 polymer ?
#
loop_
_entity_poly.entity_id
_entity_poly.type
_entity_poly.pdbx_seq_one_letter_code
_entity_poly.pdbx_strand_id
1 'polypeptide(L)' 'MEIAAGIVNIQRKLLERTGRKTDVYYSEGQGALYVFMGEPLTVNNVIYAASEMELIMNAT' A
#
# COMPACT_ATOMS: atom_id res chain seq x y z
N MET A 1 -4.64 13.38 6.39
CA MET A 1 -4.58 12.49 7.58
C MET A 1 -5.21 11.13 7.29
N GLU A 2 -6.30 11.06 6.51
CA GLU A 2 -6.97 9.79 6.17
C GLU A 2 -6.13 8.85 5.28
N ILE A 3 -5.48 9.37 4.22
CA ILE A 3 -4.64 8.56 3.32
C ILE A 3 -3.53 7.79 4.05
N ALA A 4 -2.84 8.43 4.99
CA ALA A 4 -1.78 7.78 5.77
C ALA A 4 -2.31 6.63 6.64
N ALA A 5 -3.48 6.81 7.26
CA ALA A 5 -4.13 5.75 8.03
C ALA A 5 -4.55 4.57 7.12
N GLY A 6 -5.10 4.87 5.94
CA GLY A 6 -5.42 3.88 4.92
C GLY A 6 -4.22 3.07 4.46
N ILE A 7 -3.11 3.76 4.18
CA ILE A 7 -1.85 3.12 3.81
C ILE A 7 -1.39 2.14 4.89
N VAL A 8 -1.34 2.58 6.15
CA VAL A 8 -0.91 1.74 7.27
C VAL A 8 -1.83 0.54 7.47
N ASN A 9 -3.15 0.72 7.33
CA ASN A 9 -4.12 -0.36 7.45
C ASN A 9 -3.94 -1.41 6.35
N ILE A 10 -3.67 -0.99 5.11
CA ILE A 10 -3.37 -1.92 4.01
C ILE A 10 -2.04 -2.64 4.24
N GLN A 11 -0.98 -1.93 4.67
CA GLN A 11 0.29 -2.57 5.02
C GLN A 11 0.11 -3.64 6.11
N ARG A 12 -0.75 -3.37 7.12
CA ARG A 12 -1.08 -4.37 8.17
C ARG A 12 -1.75 -5.61 7.56
N LYS A 13 -2.78 -5.42 6.73
CA LYS A 13 -3.48 -6.53 6.06
C LYS A 13 -2.55 -7.35 5.17
N LEU A 14 -1.62 -6.70 4.47
CA LEU A 14 -0.61 -7.38 3.65
C LEU A 14 0.38 -8.16 4.50
N LEU A 15 0.82 -7.60 5.63
CA LEU A 15 1.68 -8.30 6.59
C LEU A 15 1.00 -9.54 7.17
N GLU A 16 -0.26 -9.42 7.59
CA GLU A 16 -1.04 -10.54 8.15
C GLU A 16 -1.23 -11.68 7.13
N ARG A 17 -1.37 -11.35 5.84
CA ARG A 17 -1.56 -12.33 4.76
C ARG A 17 -0.27 -12.96 4.25
N THR A 18 0.82 -12.20 4.20
CA THR A 18 2.07 -12.62 3.53
C THR A 18 3.22 -12.91 4.48
N GLY A 19 3.13 -12.47 5.73
CA GLY A 19 4.22 -12.51 6.71
C GLY A 19 5.40 -11.57 6.39
N ARG A 20 5.30 -10.74 5.34
CA ARG A 20 6.37 -9.85 4.89
C ARG A 20 5.93 -8.39 5.00
N LYS A 21 6.88 -7.52 5.38
CA LYS A 21 6.68 -6.07 5.38
C LYS A 21 6.70 -5.54 3.94
N THR A 22 6.08 -4.38 3.74
CA THR A 22 5.94 -3.76 2.42
C THR A 22 6.38 -2.30 2.43
N ASP A 23 7.10 -1.89 1.40
CA ASP A 23 7.32 -0.47 1.08
C ASP A 23 6.13 0.06 0.26
N VAL A 24 5.84 1.36 0.39
CA VAL A 24 4.69 2.01 -0.25
C VAL A 24 5.13 3.24 -1.03
N TYR A 25 4.60 3.38 -2.24
CA TYR A 25 4.86 4.50 -3.13
C TYR A 25 3.53 5.17 -3.46
N TYR A 26 3.28 6.29 -2.78
CA TYR A 26 2.06 7.07 -2.95
C TYR A 26 2.26 8.21 -3.95
N SER A 27 1.27 8.44 -4.80
CA SER A 27 1.15 9.63 -5.63
C SER A 27 -0.26 10.19 -5.50
N GLU A 28 -0.35 11.47 -5.14
CA GLU A 28 -1.60 12.20 -5.06
C GLU A 28 -2.35 12.18 -6.40
N GLY A 29 -3.66 11.97 -6.35
CA GLY A 29 -4.54 11.79 -7.49
C GLY A 29 -4.48 10.40 -8.14
N GLN A 30 -3.51 9.54 -7.77
CA GLN A 30 -3.30 8.22 -8.39
C GLN A 30 -3.47 7.05 -7.41
N GLY A 31 -3.12 7.25 -6.13
CA GLY A 31 -3.18 6.22 -5.10
C GLY A 31 -1.79 5.71 -4.69
N ALA A 32 -1.70 4.43 -4.31
CA ALA A 32 -0.48 3.85 -3.75
C ALA A 32 -0.15 2.47 -4.34
N LEU A 33 1.14 2.24 -4.58
CA LEU A 33 1.69 0.94 -4.96
C LEU A 33 2.45 0.33 -3.79
N TYR A 34 2.31 -0.98 -3.59
CA TYR A 34 2.97 -1.73 -2.52
C TYR A 34 3.88 -2.79 -3.12
N VAL A 35 5.08 -2.88 -2.58
CA VAL A 35 6.08 -3.91 -2.91
C VAL A 35 6.60 -4.52 -1.63
N PHE A 36 7.17 -5.73 -1.67
CA PHE A 36 7.83 -6.24 -0.48
C PHE A 36 9.05 -5.40 -0.12
N MET A 37 9.27 -5.23 1.18
CA MET A 37 10.35 -4.40 1.69
C MET A 37 11.70 -4.86 1.14
N GLY A 38 12.45 -3.92 0.54
CA GLY A 38 13.75 -4.18 -0.08
C GLY A 38 13.71 -4.68 -1.53
N GLU A 39 12.53 -4.91 -2.11
CA GLU A 39 12.39 -5.18 -3.54
C GLU A 39 12.25 -3.87 -4.34
N PRO A 40 12.81 -3.78 -5.56
CA PRO A 40 12.71 -2.56 -6.36
C PRO A 40 11.28 -2.35 -6.86
N LEU A 41 10.84 -1.08 -6.94
CA LEU A 41 9.56 -0.71 -7.55
C LEU A 41 9.58 -0.98 -9.06
N THR A 42 9.09 -2.16 -9.43
CA THR A 42 8.88 -2.57 -10.82
C THR A 42 7.50 -3.18 -10.94
N VAL A 43 6.93 -3.19 -12.14
CA VAL A 43 5.59 -3.76 -12.39
C VAL A 43 5.47 -5.20 -11.87
N ASN A 44 6.54 -5.99 -11.98
CA ASN A 44 6.56 -7.39 -11.54
C ASN A 44 6.60 -7.56 -10.01
N ASN A 45 7.07 -6.55 -9.27
CA ASN A 45 7.19 -6.60 -7.82
C ASN A 45 6.03 -5.89 -7.10
N VAL A 46 5.14 -5.21 -7.84
CA VAL A 46 3.92 -4.65 -7.26
C VAL A 46 3.02 -5.80 -6.84
N ILE A 47 2.82 -5.94 -5.54
CA ILE A 47 1.96 -6.98 -4.95
C ILE A 47 0.56 -6.46 -4.67
N TYR A 48 0.39 -5.14 -4.61
CA TYR A 48 -0.88 -4.48 -4.40
C TYR A 48 -0.86 -3.06 -4.96
N ALA A 49 -1.99 -2.64 -5.52
CA ALA A 49 -2.23 -1.27 -5.96
C ALA A 49 -3.56 -0.80 -5.38
N ALA A 50 -3.54 0.28 -4.61
CA ALA A 50 -4.72 0.87 -4.00
C ALA A 50 -5.01 2.21 -4.67
N SER A 51 -6.26 2.42 -5.10
CA SER A 51 -6.71 3.75 -5.53
C SER A 51 -6.81 4.70 -4.33
N GLU A 52 -6.78 6.01 -4.58
CA GLU A 52 -6.93 6.99 -3.50
C GLU A 52 -8.26 6.84 -2.74
N MET A 53 -9.34 6.54 -3.45
CA MET A 53 -10.64 6.24 -2.83
C MET A 53 -10.57 5.03 -1.90
N GLU A 54 -9.85 3.99 -2.30
CA GLU A 54 -9.63 2.81 -1.47
C GLU A 54 -8.78 3.12 -0.23
N LEU A 55 -7.77 3.97 -0.37
CA LEU A 55 -6.98 4.46 0.77
C LEU A 55 -7.89 5.19 1.77
N ILE A 56 -8.82 6.02 1.30
CA ILE A 56 -9.80 6.70 2.16
C ILE A 56 -10.73 5.69 2.84
N MET A 57 -11.27 4.71 2.10
CA MET A 57 -12.13 3.66 2.69
C MET A 57 -11.42 2.82 3.76
N ASN A 58 -10.11 2.65 3.62
CA ASN A 58 -9.30 1.91 4.58
C ASN A 58 -8.77 2.78 5.72
N ALA A 59 -9.08 4.08 5.76
CA ALA A 59 -8.60 5.00 6.80
C ALA A 59 -9.37 4.93 8.12
N THR A 60 -10.60 4.41 8.07
CA THR A 60 -11.53 4.24 9.21
C THR A 60 -11.44 2.89 9.89
#